data_AF-A0A653DLP7-F1
#
_entry.id   AF-A0A653DLP7-F1
#
_cell.length_a   1.000
_cell.length_b   1.000
_cell.length_c   1.000
_cell.angle_alpha   90.00
_cell.angle_beta   90.00
_cell.angle_gamma   90.00
#
_symmetry.space_group_name_H-M   'P 1'
#
loop_
_entity.id
_entity.type
_entity.pdbx_description
1 polymer ?
#
loop_
_entity_poly.entity_id
_entity_poly.type
_entity_poly.pdbx_seq_one_letter_code
_entity_poly.pdbx_strand_id
1 'polypeptide(L)' 'MALQEASEAYLVGLFEDTNLCAIHAKRVTIMPKDIQLAILPDCI' A
#
# COMPACT_ATOMS: atom_id res chain seq x y z
N MET A 1 3.96 -8.43 -21.37
CA MET A 1 2.81 -8.73 -20.49
C MET A 1 3.28 -9.10 -19.10
N ALA A 2 4.12 -10.13 -18.93
CA ALA A 2 4.61 -10.55 -17.61
C ALA A 2 5.12 -9.44 -16.68
N LEU A 3 5.92 -8.48 -17.17
CA LEU A 3 6.44 -7.40 -16.32
C LEU A 3 5.35 -6.42 -15.87
N GLN A 4 4.38 -6.12 -16.74
CA GLN A 4 3.28 -5.21 -16.40
C GLN A 4 2.30 -5.91 -15.45
N GLU A 5 1.97 -7.18 -15.67
CA GLU A 5 1.18 -7.99 -14.75
C GLU A 5 1.84 -8.11 -13.37
N ALA A 6 3.15 -8.36 -13.32
CA ALA A 6 3.91 -8.39 -12.06
C ALA A 6 3.91 -7.02 -11.37
N SER A 7 4.04 -5.93 -12.14
CA SER A 7 3.98 -4.57 -11.60
C SER A 7 2.61 -4.23 -11.05
N GLU A 8 1.54 -4.62 -11.74
CA GLU A 8 0.16 -4.39 -11.28
C GLU A 8 -0.15 -5.22 -10.04
N ALA A 9 0.23 -6.50 -10.00
CA ALA A 9 0.05 -7.34 -8.84
C ALA A 9 0.78 -6.77 -7.61
N TYR A 10 2.02 -6.28 -7.79
CA TYR A 10 2.77 -5.62 -6.73
C TYR A 10 2.09 -4.32 -6.26
N LEU A 11 1.67 -3.46 -7.18
CA LEU A 11 1.02 -2.20 -6.84
C LEU A 11 -0.33 -2.40 -6.17
N VAL A 12 -1.11 -3.40 -6.59
CA VAL A 12 -2.39 -3.76 -5.95
C VAL A 12 -2.15 -4.17 -4.50
N GLY A 13 -1.24 -5.11 -4.23
CA GLY A 13 -0.91 -5.52 -2.86
C GLY A 13 -0.37 -4.37 -2.01
N LEU A 14 0.53 -3.56 -2.57
CA LEU A 14 1.06 -2.38 -1.88
C LEU A 14 -0.05 -1.38 -1.50
N PHE A 15 -1.02 -1.15 -2.40
CA PHE A 15 -2.13 -0.24 -2.12
C PHE A 15 -3.18 -0.82 -1.17
N GLU A 16 -3.34 -2.14 -1.09
CA GLU A 16 -4.14 -2.81 -0.06
C GLU A 16 -3.57 -2.52 1.33
N ASP A 17 -2.26 -2.74 1.53
CA ASP A 17 -1.57 -2.46 2.80
C ASP A 17 -1.59 -0.96 3.13
N THR A 18 -1.34 -0.11 2.12
CA THR A 18 -1.41 1.35 2.27
C THR A 18 -2.81 1.81 2.70
N ASN A 19 -3.87 1.19 2.17
CA ASN A 19 -5.24 1.49 2.54
C ASN A 19 -5.52 1.08 4.00
N LEU A 20 -4.99 -0.06 4.45
CA LEU A 20 -5.07 -0.46 5.86
C LEU A 20 -4.40 0.58 6.78
N CYS A 21 -3.23 1.10 6.42
CA CYS A 21 -2.57 2.18 7.17
C CYS A 21 -3.43 3.47 7.21
N ALA A 22 -4.09 3.83 6.12
CA ALA A 22 -4.98 4.99 6.07
C ALA A 22 -6.21 4.81 6.98
N ILE A 23 -6.84 3.63 6.95
CA ILE A 23 -7.98 3.26 7.80
C ILE A 23 -7.58 3.21 9.27
N HIS A 24 -6.41 2.64 9.60
CA HIS A 24 -5.85 2.64 10.95
C HIS A 24 -5.74 4.07 11.51
N ALA A 25 -5.34 5.02 10.66
CA ALA A 25 -5.28 6.44 10.98
C ALA A 25 -6.63 7.19 10.84
N LYS A 26 -7.76 6.47 10.73
CA LYS A 26 -9.14 7.01 10.59
C LYS A 26 -9.32 7.95 9.39
N ARG A 27 -8.65 7.68 8.27
CA ARG A 27 -8.78 8.42 7.00
C ARG A 27 -9.28 7.50 5.89
N VAL A 28 -9.84 8.11 4.86
CA VAL A 28 -10.25 7.44 3.61
C VAL A 28 -9.29 7.78 2.46
N THR A 29 -8.64 8.94 2.51
CA THR A 29 -7.63 9.35 1.52
C THR A 29 -6.25 8.82 1.91
N ILE A 30 -5.64 8.07 0.99
CA ILE A 30 -4.24 7.62 1.07
C ILE A 30 -3.30 8.83 0.99
N MET A 31 -2.30 8.86 1.84
CA MET A 31 -1.26 9.88 1.89
C MET A 31 0.13 9.23 1.74
N PRO A 32 1.16 9.97 1.32
CA PRO A 32 2.52 9.42 1.14
C PRO A 32 3.06 8.69 2.38
N LYS A 33 2.70 9.14 3.59
CA LYS A 33 3.08 8.48 4.85
C LYS A 33 2.50 7.07 5.00
N ASP A 34 1.35 6.78 4.40
CA ASP A 34 0.73 5.46 4.46
C ASP A 34 1.52 4.46 3.61
N ILE A 35 2.01 4.91 2.46
CA ILE A 35 2.91 4.13 1.60
C ILE A 35 4.24 3.89 2.32
N GLN A 36 4.79 4.94 2.96
CA GLN A 36 6.02 4.82 3.75
C GLN A 36 5.87 3.80 4.89
N LEU A 37 4.71 3.73 5.53
CA LEU A 37 4.43 2.73 6.56
C LEU A 37 4.27 1.33 5.97
N ALA A 38 3.61 1.17 4.82
CA ALA A 38 3.41 -0.12 4.16
C ALA A 38 4.71 -0.75 3.63
N ILE A 39 5.72 0.06 3.25
CA ILE A 39 7.03 -0.44 2.81
C ILE A 39 8.01 -0.71 3.98
N LEU A 40 7.66 -0.32 5.20
CA LEU A 40 8.47 -0.65 6.38
C LEU A 40 8.26 -2.13 6.73
N PRO A 41 9.31 -2.81 7.21
CA PRO A 41 9.27 -4.26 7.48
C PRO A 41 8.31 -4.68 8.61
N ASP A 42 7.66 -3.75 9.31
CA ASP A 42 6.98 -4.02 10.59
C ASP A 42 5.59 -3.35 10.77
N CYS A 43 4.83 -3.03 9.71
CA CYS A 43 3.54 -2.31 9.88
C CYS A 43 2.25 -3.10 9.66
N ILE A 44 2.31 -4.43 9.70
CA ILE A 44 1.17 -5.33 10.00
C ILE A 44 1.58 -6.32 11.09
#